data_AF-B8M1G7-F1
#
_entry.id   AF-B8M1G7-F1
#
_cell.length_a   1.000
_cell.length_b   1.000
_cell.length_c   1.000
_cell.angle_alpha   90.00
_cell.angle_beta   90.00
_cell.angle_gamma   90.00
#
_symmetry.space_group_name_H-M   'P 1'
#
loop_
_entity.id
_entity.type
_entity.pdbx_description
1 polymer ?
#
loop_
_entity_poly.entity_id
_entity_poly.type
_entity_poly.pdbx_seq_one_letter_code
_entity_poly.pdbx_strand_id
1 'polypeptide(L)'
;MSFANPDASGIQESTWQHYAVVINQLLREFRDITSASQEKSLHLSVTLLVLCHVEIISGNLKGAIFSHLRACRQLILSLLQRSPPRMQSTDQELLGFALEFYAYFALMTNITPYGKNQAHTIPLDNFVTSLSPLHEYSTFGALMSCGHDLFEAIASISQLFSQRLYEQHRQQAEPSAPTMAMYEALLVYLSNWQFTGPTNKWSDPREQTWAGEIYKNALLIYLKASICGSVIDNPKVICEIQEHVDEILQLLTRLNCSPYGTIMMWPCMIAGSCLIKTTQRDFMQKALRTSRWKMCHVKQAAEILESLWRDNVKCAFGPYGLHYIMQKHGISFCMG
;
A
#
# COMPACT_ATOMS: atom_id res chain seq x y z
N MET A 1 13.48 -2.81 -17.12
CA MET A 1 13.64 -4.28 -17.03
C MET A 1 12.39 -4.91 -17.64
N SER A 2 12.50 -5.59 -18.79
CA SER A 2 11.36 -6.18 -19.49
C SER A 2 11.25 -7.66 -19.14
N PHE A 3 10.31 -8.03 -18.26
CA PHE A 3 9.96 -9.42 -17.94
C PHE A 3 9.21 -10.13 -19.08
N ALA A 4 9.39 -9.69 -20.34
CA ALA A 4 8.59 -10.14 -21.48
C ALA A 4 9.40 -10.44 -22.75
N ASN A 5 10.74 -10.45 -22.72
CA ASN A 5 11.56 -10.76 -23.90
C ASN A 5 12.29 -12.11 -23.73
N PRO A 6 12.21 -13.06 -24.69
CA PRO A 6 12.92 -14.34 -24.62
C PRO A 6 14.46 -14.19 -24.56
N ASP A 7 15.01 -13.10 -25.11
CA ASP A 7 16.42 -12.72 -25.00
C ASP A 7 16.81 -12.15 -23.62
N ALA A 8 15.87 -12.05 -22.68
CA ALA A 8 16.10 -11.55 -21.33
C ALA A 8 16.47 -12.65 -20.31
N SER A 9 16.61 -13.91 -20.74
CA SER A 9 16.95 -15.03 -19.84
C SER A 9 18.26 -14.80 -19.09
N GLY A 10 19.31 -14.33 -19.79
CA GLY A 10 20.60 -14.01 -19.17
C GLY A 10 20.54 -12.80 -18.22
N ILE A 11 19.70 -11.80 -18.51
CA ILE A 11 19.47 -10.65 -17.62
C ILE A 11 18.73 -11.10 -16.36
N GLN A 12 17.72 -11.96 -16.51
CA GLN A 12 16.95 -12.52 -15.41
C GLN A 12 17.83 -13.40 -14.52
N GLU A 13 18.63 -14.29 -15.11
CA GLU A 13 19.58 -15.12 -14.37
C GLU A 13 20.59 -14.27 -13.59
N SER A 14 21.20 -13.28 -14.24
CA SER A 14 22.12 -12.34 -13.59
C SER A 14 21.43 -11.59 -12.45
N THR A 15 20.17 -11.16 -12.62
CA THR A 15 19.40 -10.49 -11.57
C THR A 15 19.22 -11.40 -10.34
N TRP A 16 18.89 -12.67 -10.56
CA TRP A 16 18.74 -13.65 -9.46
C TRP A 16 20.06 -13.97 -8.78
N GLN A 17 21.16 -14.03 -9.52
CA GLN A 17 22.50 -14.21 -8.95
C GLN A 17 22.88 -13.03 -8.05
N HIS A 18 22.70 -11.79 -8.52
CA HIS A 18 22.96 -10.59 -7.72
C HIS A 18 22.05 -10.52 -6.50
N TYR A 19 20.76 -10.83 -6.66
CA TYR A 19 19.80 -10.92 -5.56
C TYR A 19 20.27 -11.92 -4.49
N ALA A 20 20.67 -13.13 -4.89
CA ALA A 20 21.16 -14.15 -3.97
C ALA A 20 22.45 -13.72 -3.25
N VAL A 21 23.36 -13.02 -3.94
CA VAL A 21 24.57 -12.44 -3.33
C VAL A 21 24.21 -11.41 -2.27
N VAL A 22 23.29 -10.48 -2.57
CA VAL A 22 22.84 -9.45 -1.63
C VAL A 22 22.20 -10.08 -0.39
N ILE A 23 21.32 -11.07 -0.55
CA ILE A 23 20.71 -11.78 0.60
C ILE A 23 21.78 -12.45 1.47
N ASN A 24 22.73 -13.15 0.87
CA ASN A 24 23.81 -13.80 1.61
C ASN A 24 24.71 -12.80 2.36
N GLN A 25 24.97 -11.63 1.77
CA GLN A 25 25.72 -10.56 2.41
C GLN A 25 24.92 -9.96 3.58
N LEU A 26 23.65 -9.62 3.38
CA LEU A 26 22.77 -9.12 4.46
C LEU A 26 22.71 -10.08 5.64
N LEU A 27 22.60 -11.38 5.39
CA LEU A 27 22.62 -12.41 6.45
C LEU A 27 23.94 -12.44 7.23
N ARG A 28 25.07 -12.08 6.61
CA ARG A 28 26.35 -11.95 7.31
C ARG A 28 26.40 -10.65 8.11
N GLU A 29 26.03 -9.54 7.50
CA GLU A 29 26.00 -8.22 8.15
C GLU A 29 25.06 -8.19 9.37
N PHE A 30 23.95 -8.93 9.33
CA PHE A 30 23.02 -9.03 10.45
C PHE A 30 23.54 -9.83 11.63
N ARG A 31 24.59 -10.64 11.48
CA ARG A 31 25.20 -11.34 12.63
C ARG A 31 25.90 -10.37 13.60
N ASP A 32 26.43 -9.28 13.07
CA ASP A 32 27.23 -8.29 13.85
C ASP A 32 26.48 -6.96 14.06
N ILE A 33 25.17 -6.94 13.81
CA ILE A 33 24.34 -5.72 13.72
C ILE A 33 24.27 -4.89 15.01
N THR A 34 24.43 -5.51 16.17
CA THR A 34 24.39 -4.83 17.48
C THR A 34 25.51 -3.81 17.64
N SER A 35 26.60 -3.96 16.88
CA SER A 35 27.75 -3.05 16.83
C SER A 35 27.73 -2.09 15.63
N ALA A 36 26.70 -2.14 14.78
CA ALA A 36 26.66 -1.35 13.56
C ALA A 36 26.61 0.16 13.84
N SER A 37 27.39 0.92 13.05
CA SER A 37 27.29 2.37 12.99
C SER A 37 25.93 2.80 12.44
N GLN A 38 25.50 4.03 12.71
CA GLN A 38 24.24 4.54 12.16
C GLN A 38 24.25 4.59 10.63
N GLU A 39 25.36 5.01 10.03
CA GLU A 39 25.54 5.01 8.57
C GLU A 39 25.33 3.62 7.98
N LYS A 40 25.93 2.58 8.60
CA LYS A 40 25.75 1.19 8.17
C LYS A 40 24.29 0.75 8.31
N SER A 41 23.63 1.06 9.43
CA SER A 41 22.20 0.76 9.61
C SER A 41 21.31 1.46 8.58
N LEU A 42 21.64 2.70 8.20
CA LEU A 42 20.92 3.45 7.16
C LEU A 42 21.09 2.79 5.79
N HIS A 43 22.32 2.48 5.38
CA HIS A 43 22.59 1.80 4.11
C HIS A 43 21.93 0.41 4.03
N LEU A 44 21.93 -0.35 5.13
CA LEU A 44 21.21 -1.62 5.21
C LEU A 44 19.70 -1.43 5.08
N SER A 45 19.14 -0.36 5.68
CA SER A 45 17.71 -0.04 5.55
C SER A 45 17.33 0.27 4.10
N VAL A 46 18.11 1.10 3.41
CA VAL A 46 17.89 1.41 1.99
C VAL A 46 18.01 0.15 1.13
N THR A 47 19.00 -0.71 1.41
CA THR A 47 19.16 -1.99 0.70
C THR A 47 17.92 -2.88 0.84
N LEU A 48 17.35 -2.97 2.05
CA LEU A 48 16.11 -3.73 2.28
C LEU A 48 14.91 -3.11 1.55
N LEU A 49 14.81 -1.79 1.48
CA LEU A 49 13.73 -1.10 0.73
C LEU A 49 13.86 -1.34 -0.79
N VAL A 50 15.08 -1.41 -1.31
CA VAL A 50 15.33 -1.82 -2.71
C VAL A 50 14.92 -3.28 -2.90
N LEU A 51 15.24 -4.18 -1.97
CA LEU A 51 14.78 -5.57 -2.06
C LEU A 51 13.25 -5.66 -2.00
N CYS A 52 12.57 -4.84 -1.19
CA CYS A 52 11.11 -4.76 -1.19
C CYS A 52 10.56 -4.39 -2.58
N HIS A 53 11.15 -3.40 -3.25
CA HIS A 53 10.83 -3.08 -4.64
C HIS A 53 11.05 -4.27 -5.57
N VAL A 54 12.17 -5.00 -5.43
CA VAL A 54 12.46 -6.18 -6.25
C VAL A 54 11.39 -7.26 -6.07
N GLU A 55 10.92 -7.50 -4.84
CA GLU A 55 9.81 -8.44 -4.59
C GLU A 55 8.51 -7.99 -5.29
N ILE A 56 8.20 -6.69 -5.24
CA ILE A 56 7.01 -6.13 -5.88
C ILE A 56 7.12 -6.24 -7.40
N ILE A 57 8.19 -5.75 -8.02
CA ILE A 57 8.31 -5.75 -9.49
C ILE A 57 8.37 -7.18 -10.07
N SER A 58 8.96 -8.13 -9.32
CA SER A 58 9.01 -9.54 -9.70
C SER A 58 7.66 -10.26 -9.52
N GLY A 59 6.74 -9.67 -8.74
CA GLY A 59 5.44 -10.26 -8.45
C GLY A 59 5.56 -11.43 -7.47
N ASN A 60 6.31 -11.27 -6.39
CA ASN A 60 6.43 -12.33 -5.40
C ASN A 60 5.10 -12.49 -4.62
N LEU A 61 4.38 -13.59 -4.89
CA LEU A 61 3.12 -13.93 -4.20
C LEU A 61 3.31 -14.71 -2.89
N LYS A 62 4.55 -14.93 -2.45
CA LYS A 62 4.90 -15.71 -1.25
C LYS A 62 5.27 -14.83 -0.05
N GLY A 63 5.22 -13.51 -0.20
CA GLY A 63 5.32 -12.59 0.93
C GLY A 63 6.75 -12.35 1.42
N ALA A 64 7.78 -12.58 0.59
CA ALA A 64 9.16 -12.27 0.94
C ALA A 64 9.36 -10.81 1.37
N ILE A 65 8.58 -9.88 0.79
CA ILE A 65 8.57 -8.47 1.15
C ILE A 65 8.34 -8.23 2.64
N PHE A 66 7.47 -9.02 3.30
CA PHE A 66 7.16 -8.82 4.71
C PHE A 66 8.37 -9.12 5.61
N SER A 67 9.26 -10.03 5.20
CA SER A 67 10.52 -10.28 5.91
C SER A 67 11.47 -9.10 5.79
N HIS A 68 11.61 -8.53 4.59
CA HIS A 68 12.45 -7.35 4.35
C HIS A 68 11.93 -6.13 5.12
N LEU A 69 10.62 -5.88 5.10
CA LEU A 69 10.00 -4.80 5.85
C LEU A 69 10.20 -4.95 7.36
N ARG A 70 10.04 -6.16 7.92
CA ARG A 70 10.31 -6.39 9.36
C ARG A 70 11.76 -6.16 9.73
N ALA A 71 12.70 -6.60 8.91
CA ALA A 71 14.13 -6.32 9.13
C ALA A 71 14.40 -4.81 9.06
N CYS A 72 13.83 -4.12 8.07
CA CYS A 72 14.00 -2.68 7.87
C CYS A 72 13.43 -1.89 9.04
N ARG A 73 12.27 -2.30 9.57
CA ARG A 73 11.65 -1.73 10.76
C ARG A 73 12.61 -1.70 11.95
N GLN A 74 13.28 -2.82 12.22
CA GLN A 74 14.20 -2.90 13.38
C GLN A 74 15.38 -1.95 13.22
N LEU A 75 15.92 -1.83 12.01
CA LEU A 75 16.98 -0.86 11.72
C LEU A 75 16.49 0.58 11.89
N ILE A 76 15.33 0.92 11.33
CA ILE A 76 14.75 2.26 11.45
C ILE A 76 14.49 2.62 12.91
N LEU A 77 13.90 1.73 13.71
CA LEU A 77 13.70 1.96 15.14
C LEU A 77 15.03 2.19 15.87
N SER A 78 16.06 1.43 15.53
CA SER A 78 17.40 1.64 16.12
C SER A 78 18.02 2.99 15.74
N LEU A 79 17.74 3.47 14.52
CA LEU A 79 18.19 4.79 14.05
C LEU A 79 17.46 5.91 14.79
N LEU A 80 16.13 5.80 14.93
CA LEU A 80 15.29 6.80 15.61
C LEU A 80 15.52 6.87 17.13
N GLN A 81 15.90 5.76 17.77
CA GLN A 81 16.16 5.72 19.22
C GLN A 81 17.51 6.31 19.62
N ARG A 82 18.48 6.32 18.71
CA ARG A 82 19.83 6.85 19.00
C ARG A 82 19.77 8.39 18.90
N SER A 83 20.11 9.08 20.00
CA SER A 83 20.26 10.55 20.01
C SER A 83 21.09 10.99 18.80
N PRO A 84 20.68 12.03 18.06
CA PRO A 84 21.29 12.33 16.77
C PRO A 84 22.78 12.64 16.95
N PRO A 85 23.70 11.80 16.43
CA PRO A 85 25.00 12.30 16.01
C PRO A 85 24.74 13.31 14.89
N ARG A 86 25.67 14.25 14.67
CA ARG A 86 25.63 15.08 13.46
C ARG A 86 25.86 14.18 12.24
N MET A 87 24.80 13.55 11.74
CA MET A 87 24.77 12.93 10.42
C MET A 87 25.16 13.98 9.39
N GLN A 88 25.86 13.56 8.34
CA GLN A 88 26.12 14.45 7.23
C GLN A 88 24.79 14.82 6.57
N SER A 89 24.73 15.97 5.89
CA SER A 89 23.50 16.43 5.24
C SER A 89 22.92 15.38 4.28
N THR A 90 23.78 14.69 3.54
CA THR A 90 23.39 13.62 2.62
C THR A 90 22.75 12.43 3.34
N ASP A 91 23.26 12.06 4.52
CA ASP A 91 22.70 10.96 5.31
C ASP A 91 21.34 11.32 5.89
N GLN A 92 21.13 12.60 6.26
CA GLN A 92 19.83 13.09 6.72
C GLN A 92 18.79 13.03 5.60
N GLU A 93 19.14 13.43 4.38
CA GLU A 93 18.28 13.31 3.20
C GLU A 93 17.94 11.84 2.92
N LEU A 94 18.95 10.97 2.93
CA LEU A 94 18.76 9.54 2.70
C LEU A 94 17.88 8.90 3.79
N LEU A 95 18.03 9.32 5.05
CA LEU A 95 17.18 8.89 6.15
C LEU A 95 15.73 9.33 5.95
N GLY A 96 15.49 10.60 5.63
CA GLY A 96 14.14 11.11 5.35
C GLY A 96 13.47 10.35 4.21
N PHE A 97 14.22 10.10 3.13
CA PHE A 97 13.75 9.30 2.00
C PHE A 97 13.43 7.86 2.41
N ALA A 98 14.32 7.20 3.16
CA ALA A 98 14.12 5.83 3.62
C ALA A 98 12.90 5.70 4.56
N LEU A 99 12.67 6.69 5.43
CA LEU A 99 11.51 6.73 6.32
C LEU A 99 10.21 6.87 5.53
N GLU A 100 10.15 7.80 4.56
CA GLU A 100 8.95 7.98 3.72
C GLU A 100 8.66 6.72 2.90
N PHE A 101 9.68 6.12 2.28
CA PHE A 101 9.55 4.87 1.52
C PHE A 101 9.10 3.69 2.38
N TYR A 102 9.68 3.53 3.56
CA TYR A 102 9.26 2.49 4.50
C TYR A 102 7.81 2.71 4.92
N ALA A 103 7.43 3.93 5.29
CA ALA A 103 6.07 4.25 5.71
C ALA A 103 5.06 3.95 4.61
N TYR A 104 5.36 4.36 3.37
CA TYR A 104 4.54 4.02 2.20
C TYR A 104 4.33 2.52 2.08
N PHE A 105 5.40 1.72 2.07
CA PHE A 105 5.27 0.26 1.96
C PHE A 105 4.53 -0.38 3.13
N ALA A 106 4.83 0.03 4.36
CA ALA A 106 4.14 -0.46 5.55
C ALA A 106 2.63 -0.17 5.46
N LEU A 107 2.23 1.03 5.01
CA LEU A 107 0.83 1.40 4.82
C LEU A 107 0.18 0.61 3.69
N MET A 108 0.85 0.41 2.55
CA MET A 108 0.31 -0.36 1.42
C MET A 108 0.05 -1.84 1.76
N THR A 109 0.66 -2.39 2.82
CA THR A 109 0.31 -3.73 3.32
C THR A 109 -1.11 -3.83 3.90
N ASN A 110 -1.73 -2.69 4.25
CA ASN A 110 -3.03 -2.61 4.92
C ASN A 110 -4.22 -2.56 3.95
N ILE A 111 -4.12 -3.21 2.79
CA ILE A 111 -5.25 -3.38 1.87
C ILE A 111 -6.28 -4.41 2.37
N THR A 112 -5.84 -5.34 3.23
CA THR A 112 -6.71 -6.29 3.94
C THR A 112 -6.83 -5.89 5.41
N PRO A 113 -7.89 -6.33 6.13
CA PRO A 113 -8.06 -6.02 7.54
C PRO A 113 -6.81 -6.35 8.38
N TYR A 114 -6.34 -5.38 9.16
CA TYR A 114 -5.12 -5.46 9.98
C TYR A 114 -5.06 -6.70 10.87
N GLY A 115 -3.91 -7.36 10.95
CA GLY A 115 -3.70 -8.44 11.93
C GLY A 115 -4.38 -9.77 11.60
N LYS A 116 -5.20 -9.87 10.53
CA LYS A 116 -5.86 -11.13 10.16
C LYS A 116 -4.90 -12.19 9.64
N ASN A 117 -3.79 -11.78 9.03
CA ASN A 117 -2.69 -12.67 8.68
C ASN A 117 -1.40 -12.18 9.37
N GLN A 118 -1.00 -12.86 10.44
CA GLN A 118 0.22 -12.53 11.18
C GLN A 118 1.47 -12.52 10.29
N ALA A 119 1.55 -13.41 9.29
CA ALA A 119 2.67 -13.45 8.37
C ALA A 119 2.77 -12.20 7.49
N HIS A 120 1.67 -11.46 7.31
CA HIS A 120 1.61 -10.22 6.51
C HIS A 120 1.55 -8.96 7.37
N THR A 121 1.35 -9.09 8.68
CA THR A 121 1.16 -7.94 9.56
C THR A 121 2.51 -7.30 9.87
N ILE A 122 2.61 -6.01 9.54
CA ILE A 122 3.70 -5.12 9.94
C ILE A 122 3.18 -4.25 11.09
N PRO A 123 3.91 -4.12 12.21
CA PRO A 123 3.48 -3.27 13.31
C PRO A 123 3.30 -1.82 12.86
N LEU A 124 2.20 -1.21 13.27
CA LEU A 124 1.89 0.19 13.01
C LEU A 124 2.60 1.07 14.04
N ASP A 125 3.85 1.40 13.76
CA ASP A 125 4.65 2.31 14.60
C ASP A 125 4.18 3.76 14.48
N ASN A 126 4.44 4.58 15.51
CA ASN A 126 4.04 5.98 15.53
C ASN A 126 4.51 6.78 14.32
N PHE A 127 5.71 6.49 13.79
CA PHE A 127 6.28 7.19 12.62
C PHE A 127 5.66 6.74 11.28
N VAL A 128 4.80 5.72 11.30
CA VAL A 128 4.01 5.24 10.15
C VAL A 128 2.57 5.75 10.27
N THR A 129 2.02 5.77 11.49
CA THR A 129 0.66 6.27 11.75
C THR A 129 0.57 7.79 11.89
N SER A 130 1.71 8.47 12.04
CA SER A 130 1.84 9.92 12.00
C SER A 130 3.13 10.27 11.25
N LEU A 131 2.96 10.85 10.07
CA LEU A 131 4.00 11.27 9.14
C LEU A 131 4.44 12.72 9.40
N SER A 132 3.77 13.43 10.31
CA SER A 132 4.13 14.80 10.70
C SER A 132 5.62 14.98 11.06
N PRO A 133 6.28 14.05 11.78
CA PRO A 133 7.72 14.16 12.05
C PRO A 133 8.59 14.12 10.79
N LEU A 134 8.08 13.55 9.68
CA LEU A 134 8.82 13.50 8.43
C LEU A 134 8.89 14.86 7.72
N HIS A 135 8.06 15.82 8.10
CA HIS A 135 8.07 17.19 7.54
C HIS A 135 9.39 17.94 7.79
N GLU A 136 10.19 17.49 8.76
CA GLU A 136 11.50 18.07 9.06
C GLU A 136 12.55 17.72 7.98
N TYR A 137 12.31 16.69 7.17
CA TYR A 137 13.23 16.26 6.12
C TYR A 137 12.93 16.95 4.79
N SER A 138 13.97 17.44 4.12
CA SER A 138 13.86 18.08 2.80
C SER A 138 13.33 17.16 1.70
N THR A 139 13.44 15.84 1.89
CA THR A 139 12.97 14.83 0.95
C THR A 139 11.49 14.50 1.08
N PHE A 140 10.80 15.04 2.09
CA PHE A 140 9.40 14.71 2.36
C PHE A 140 8.48 15.04 1.17
N GLY A 141 7.60 14.11 0.85
CA GLY A 141 6.68 14.21 -0.28
C GLY A 141 7.22 13.58 -1.56
N ALA A 142 8.35 12.87 -1.50
CA ALA A 142 8.90 12.14 -2.63
C ALA A 142 7.90 11.11 -3.19
N LEU A 143 7.10 10.48 -2.31
CA LEU A 143 6.05 9.54 -2.69
C LEU A 143 4.65 10.07 -2.33
N MET A 144 4.49 10.61 -1.12
CA MET A 144 3.18 10.88 -0.52
C MET A 144 2.76 12.35 -0.65
N SER A 145 3.33 13.08 -1.62
CA SER A 145 2.99 14.50 -1.83
C SER A 145 1.53 14.74 -2.21
N CYS A 146 0.80 13.74 -2.73
CA CYS A 146 -0.61 13.91 -3.10
C CYS A 146 -1.59 13.97 -1.91
N GLY A 147 -1.09 13.87 -0.67
CA GLY A 147 -1.91 13.95 0.55
C GLY A 147 -1.43 12.93 1.56
N HIS A 148 -0.32 13.19 2.25
CA HIS A 148 0.29 12.27 3.22
C HIS A 148 -0.68 11.83 4.33
N ASP A 149 -1.55 12.74 4.75
CA ASP A 149 -2.62 12.56 5.72
C ASP A 149 -3.71 11.56 5.25
N LEU A 150 -3.87 11.38 3.93
CA LEU A 150 -4.69 10.29 3.37
C LEU A 150 -4.02 8.92 3.56
N PHE A 151 -2.69 8.84 3.50
CA PHE A 151 -1.98 7.57 3.71
C PHE A 151 -2.06 7.12 5.17
N GLU A 152 -1.98 8.05 6.12
CA GLU A 152 -2.19 7.77 7.55
C GLU A 152 -3.58 7.12 7.79
N ALA A 153 -4.62 7.61 7.11
CA ALA A 153 -5.97 7.09 7.23
C ALA A 153 -6.10 5.61 6.83
N ILE A 154 -5.22 5.08 5.98
CA ILE A 154 -5.21 3.65 5.60
C ILE A 154 -5.06 2.78 6.85
N ALA A 155 -4.13 3.13 7.74
CA ALA A 155 -3.89 2.37 8.97
C ALA A 155 -5.11 2.40 9.90
N SER A 156 -5.70 3.59 10.11
CA SER A 156 -6.88 3.77 10.95
C SER A 156 -8.08 2.99 10.42
N ILE A 157 -8.37 3.05 9.12
CA ILE A 157 -9.47 2.31 8.51
C ILE A 157 -9.23 0.80 8.61
N SER A 158 -8.00 0.33 8.39
CA SER A 158 -7.65 -1.08 8.50
C SER A 158 -7.83 -1.62 9.93
N GLN A 159 -7.49 -0.83 10.95
CA GLN A 159 -7.74 -1.17 12.35
C GLN A 159 -9.25 -1.21 12.66
N LEU A 160 -10.01 -0.20 12.21
CA LEU A 160 -11.47 -0.17 12.33
C LEU A 160 -12.11 -1.42 11.70
N PHE A 161 -11.63 -1.80 10.53
CA PHE A 161 -12.12 -2.98 9.83
C PHE A 161 -11.89 -4.26 10.65
N SER A 162 -10.69 -4.43 11.19
CA SER A 162 -10.39 -5.59 12.03
C SER A 162 -11.21 -5.63 13.29
N GLN A 163 -11.43 -4.47 13.92
CA GLN A 163 -12.34 -4.35 15.05
C GLN A 163 -13.77 -4.76 14.67
N ARG A 164 -14.27 -4.27 13.53
CA ARG A 164 -15.61 -4.63 13.06
C ARG A 164 -15.77 -6.13 12.80
N LEU A 165 -14.77 -6.76 12.17
CA LEU A 165 -14.76 -8.20 11.95
C LEU A 165 -14.68 -9.00 13.25
N TYR A 166 -13.99 -8.48 14.26
CA TYR A 166 -13.96 -9.10 15.59
C TYR A 166 -15.33 -9.06 16.28
N GLU A 167 -16.04 -7.94 16.19
CA GLU A 167 -17.42 -7.80 16.68
C GLU A 167 -18.37 -8.80 15.99
N GLN A 168 -18.28 -8.93 14.66
CA GLN A 168 -19.06 -9.91 13.89
C GLN A 168 -18.77 -11.35 14.34
N HIS A 169 -17.50 -11.69 14.59
CA HIS A 169 -17.13 -13.00 15.11
C HIS A 169 -17.72 -13.27 16.50
N ARG A 170 -17.95 -12.23 17.29
CA ARG A 170 -18.68 -12.29 18.58
C ARG A 170 -20.20 -12.21 18.43
N GLN A 171 -20.72 -12.40 17.21
CA GLN A 171 -22.14 -12.38 16.86
C GLN A 171 -22.82 -11.03 17.15
N GLN A 172 -22.06 -9.93 17.14
CA GLN A 172 -22.63 -8.59 17.21
C GLN A 172 -23.06 -8.14 15.81
N ALA A 173 -24.38 -8.09 15.60
CA ALA A 173 -24.97 -7.68 14.32
C ALA A 173 -24.60 -6.25 13.96
N GLU A 174 -24.68 -5.32 14.92
CA GLU A 174 -24.37 -3.91 14.73
C GLU A 174 -22.96 -3.56 15.23
N PRO A 175 -22.31 -2.52 14.68
CA PRO A 175 -21.04 -2.04 15.19
C PRO A 175 -21.17 -1.45 16.60
N SER A 176 -20.13 -1.58 17.41
CA SER A 176 -20.12 -0.97 18.74
C SER A 176 -20.07 0.57 18.66
N ALA A 177 -20.50 1.26 19.72
CA ALA A 177 -20.46 2.73 19.77
C ALA A 177 -19.06 3.32 19.52
N PRO A 178 -17.95 2.77 20.08
CA PRO A 178 -16.60 3.22 19.72
C PRO A 178 -16.26 3.03 18.25
N THR A 179 -16.64 1.90 17.66
CA THR A 179 -16.41 1.60 16.23
C THR A 179 -17.18 2.57 15.34
N MET A 180 -18.44 2.87 15.68
CA MET A 180 -19.25 3.88 14.97
C MET A 180 -18.67 5.28 15.11
N ALA A 181 -18.24 5.69 16.31
CA ALA A 181 -17.65 7.01 16.53
C ALA A 181 -16.37 7.20 15.70
N MET A 182 -15.53 6.17 15.62
CA MET A 182 -14.33 6.19 14.77
C MET A 182 -14.69 6.24 13.28
N TYR A 183 -15.72 5.51 12.85
CA TYR A 183 -16.23 5.56 11.48
C TYR A 183 -16.72 6.97 11.11
N GLU A 184 -17.54 7.58 11.96
CA GLU A 184 -18.09 8.92 11.73
C GLU A 184 -17.00 9.99 11.68
N ALA A 185 -16.02 9.92 12.60
CA ALA A 185 -14.88 10.83 12.60
C ALA A 185 -14.06 10.74 11.30
N LEU A 186 -13.75 9.52 10.85
CA LEU A 186 -13.04 9.29 9.59
C LEU A 186 -13.86 9.74 8.37
N LEU A 187 -15.19 9.51 8.39
CA LEU A 187 -16.07 9.91 7.30
C LEU A 187 -16.13 11.43 7.17
N VAL A 188 -16.28 12.16 8.27
CA VAL A 188 -16.27 13.63 8.30
C VAL A 188 -14.92 14.16 7.82
N TYR A 189 -13.82 13.58 8.31
CA TYR A 189 -12.47 13.96 7.90
C TYR A 189 -12.27 13.79 6.39
N LEU A 190 -12.52 12.59 5.84
CA LEU A 190 -12.32 12.30 4.42
C LEU A 190 -13.27 13.10 3.52
N SER A 191 -14.52 13.30 3.93
CA SER A 191 -15.50 14.07 3.14
C SER A 191 -15.07 15.53 2.99
N ASN A 192 -14.53 16.12 4.06
CA ASN A 192 -14.06 17.51 4.07
C ASN A 192 -12.60 17.68 3.63
N TRP A 193 -11.88 16.58 3.40
CA TRP A 193 -10.51 16.65 2.93
C TRP A 193 -10.43 17.40 1.61
N GLN A 194 -9.49 18.32 1.54
CA GLN A 194 -9.11 19.07 0.36
C GLN A 194 -7.59 19.14 0.31
N PHE A 195 -7.05 19.07 -0.90
CA PHE A 195 -5.62 19.23 -1.10
C PHE A 195 -5.19 20.66 -0.73
N THR A 196 -4.42 20.79 0.35
CA THR A 196 -3.85 22.06 0.83
C THR A 196 -2.32 22.07 0.86
N GLY A 197 -1.70 20.99 0.39
CA GLY A 197 -0.26 20.79 0.45
C GLY A 197 0.54 21.66 -0.53
N PRO A 198 1.85 21.82 -0.31
CA PRO A 198 2.72 22.48 -1.26
C PRO A 198 2.75 21.70 -2.58
N THR A 199 2.72 22.43 -3.68
CA THR A 199 2.87 21.84 -5.00
C THR A 199 4.27 21.25 -5.14
N ASN A 200 4.35 19.97 -5.52
CA ASN A 200 5.63 19.35 -5.80
C ASN A 200 6.22 20.03 -7.04
N LYS A 201 7.44 20.56 -6.92
CA LYS A 201 8.13 21.29 -8.00
C LYS A 201 8.37 20.43 -9.25
N TRP A 202 8.29 19.11 -9.11
CA TRP A 202 8.60 18.13 -10.14
C TRP A 202 7.36 17.53 -10.82
N SER A 203 6.15 17.93 -10.42
CA SER A 203 4.90 17.43 -11.02
C SER A 203 3.90 18.56 -11.30
N ASP A 204 2.96 18.29 -12.21
CA ASP A 204 1.84 19.20 -12.47
C ASP A 204 0.95 19.25 -11.21
N PRO A 205 0.69 20.43 -10.63
CA PRO A 205 -0.21 20.59 -9.47
C PRO A 205 -1.55 19.88 -9.62
N ARG A 206 -2.09 19.84 -10.85
CA ARG A 206 -3.37 19.18 -11.15
C ARG A 206 -3.29 17.68 -11.00
N GLU A 207 -2.19 17.07 -11.41
CA GLU A 207 -1.97 15.63 -11.25
C GLU A 207 -1.85 15.24 -9.78
N GLN A 208 -1.20 16.08 -8.98
CA GLN A 208 -1.10 15.91 -7.53
C GLN A 208 -2.48 15.97 -6.87
N THR A 209 -3.33 16.93 -7.26
CA THR A 209 -4.71 17.01 -6.79
C THR A 209 -5.54 15.79 -7.22
N TRP A 210 -5.45 15.37 -8.48
CA TRP A 210 -6.18 14.18 -8.97
C TRP A 210 -5.75 12.90 -8.25
N ALA A 211 -4.44 12.74 -8.00
CA ALA A 211 -3.90 11.63 -7.22
C ALA A 211 -4.49 11.63 -5.79
N GLY A 212 -4.54 12.78 -5.14
CA GLY A 212 -5.16 12.93 -3.81
C GLY A 212 -6.65 12.58 -3.81
N GLU A 213 -7.41 13.07 -4.79
CA GLU A 213 -8.84 12.75 -4.93
C GLU A 213 -9.10 11.26 -5.20
N ILE A 214 -8.24 10.59 -5.97
CA ILE A 214 -8.31 9.13 -6.15
C ILE A 214 -8.11 8.41 -4.82
N TYR A 215 -7.10 8.80 -4.03
CA TYR A 215 -6.85 8.21 -2.71
C TYR A 215 -8.02 8.47 -1.75
N LYS A 216 -8.54 9.70 -1.70
CA LYS A 216 -9.72 10.05 -0.90
C LYS A 216 -10.92 9.17 -1.24
N ASN A 217 -11.25 9.03 -2.52
CA ASN A 217 -12.36 8.17 -2.95
C ASN A 217 -12.11 6.70 -2.60
N ALA A 218 -10.89 6.20 -2.77
CA ALA A 218 -10.56 4.83 -2.39
C ALA A 218 -10.66 4.60 -0.87
N LEU A 219 -10.26 5.57 -0.06
CA LEU A 219 -10.42 5.53 1.40
C LEU A 219 -11.89 5.56 1.81
N LEU A 220 -12.72 6.35 1.13
CA LEU A 220 -14.18 6.37 1.37
C LEU A 220 -14.82 5.01 1.03
N ILE A 221 -14.40 4.37 -0.07
CA ILE A 221 -14.79 2.98 -0.37
C ILE A 221 -14.35 2.05 0.75
N TYR A 222 -13.08 2.14 1.18
CA TYR A 222 -12.52 1.25 2.19
C TYR A 222 -13.22 1.41 3.54
N LEU A 223 -13.53 2.65 3.94
CA LEU A 223 -14.24 2.98 5.16
C LEU A 223 -15.70 2.51 5.15
N LYS A 224 -16.42 2.74 4.04
CA LYS A 224 -17.81 2.27 3.90
C LYS A 224 -17.88 0.74 3.88
N ALA A 225 -16.92 0.09 3.23
CA ALA A 225 -16.83 -1.36 3.24
C ALA A 225 -16.47 -1.92 4.62
N SER A 226 -15.57 -1.25 5.35
CA SER A 226 -15.05 -1.77 6.61
C SER A 226 -16.10 -1.86 7.72
N ILE A 227 -17.04 -0.90 7.77
CA ILE A 227 -18.12 -0.91 8.76
C ILE A 227 -19.17 -2.01 8.52
N CYS A 228 -19.34 -2.44 7.26
CA CYS A 228 -20.17 -3.59 6.91
C CYS A 228 -19.55 -4.93 7.34
N GLY A 229 -18.22 -4.99 7.49
CA GLY A 229 -17.50 -6.20 7.86
C GLY A 229 -17.32 -7.16 6.68
N SER A 230 -17.62 -8.45 6.87
CA SER A 230 -17.28 -9.50 5.89
C SER A 230 -18.18 -9.56 4.66
N VAL A 231 -19.37 -8.97 4.71
CA VAL A 231 -20.36 -8.97 3.61
C VAL A 231 -20.96 -7.58 3.48
N ILE A 232 -21.08 -7.10 2.24
CA ILE A 232 -21.74 -5.83 1.90
C ILE A 232 -23.00 -6.19 1.10
N ASP A 233 -24.15 -6.17 1.75
CA ASP A 233 -25.44 -6.53 1.15
C ASP A 233 -26.44 -5.37 1.09
N ASN A 234 -26.19 -4.29 1.83
CA ASN A 234 -27.04 -3.10 1.81
C ASN A 234 -26.92 -2.37 0.46
N PRO A 235 -28.01 -2.30 -0.35
CA PRO A 235 -27.97 -1.67 -1.67
C PRO A 235 -27.61 -0.19 -1.63
N LYS A 236 -27.95 0.52 -0.55
CA LYS A 236 -27.59 1.93 -0.38
C LYS A 236 -26.07 2.10 -0.28
N VAL A 237 -25.41 1.28 0.53
CA VAL A 237 -23.95 1.31 0.68
C VAL A 237 -23.26 0.94 -0.63
N ILE A 238 -23.79 -0.05 -1.36
CA ILE A 238 -23.28 -0.43 -2.69
C ILE A 238 -23.38 0.74 -3.67
N CYS A 239 -24.50 1.48 -3.67
CA CYS A 239 -24.68 2.66 -4.50
C CYS A 239 -23.67 3.76 -4.16
N GLU A 240 -23.49 4.08 -2.87
CA GLU A 240 -22.51 5.07 -2.42
C GLU A 240 -21.07 4.65 -2.78
N ILE A 241 -20.72 3.37 -2.67
CA ILE A 241 -19.43 2.84 -3.12
C ILE A 241 -19.26 3.02 -4.64
N GLN A 242 -20.32 2.78 -5.42
CA GLN A 242 -20.28 2.90 -6.87
C GLN A 242 -20.01 4.34 -7.33
N GLU A 243 -20.52 5.36 -6.61
CA GLU A 243 -20.22 6.77 -6.90
C GLU A 243 -18.72 7.05 -6.81
N HIS A 244 -18.06 6.57 -5.75
CA HIS A 244 -16.61 6.71 -5.58
C HIS A 244 -15.83 5.91 -6.62
N VAL A 245 -16.30 4.72 -6.99
CA VAL A 245 -15.70 3.92 -8.07
C VAL A 245 -15.74 4.70 -9.39
N ASP A 246 -16.88 5.30 -9.74
CA ASP A 246 -17.06 6.03 -10.99
C ASP A 246 -16.13 7.26 -11.05
N GLU A 247 -15.93 7.95 -9.93
CA GLU A 247 -14.97 9.07 -9.83
C GLU A 247 -13.52 8.61 -10.02
N ILE A 248 -13.11 7.54 -9.33
CA ILE A 248 -11.76 6.97 -9.46
C ILE A 248 -11.46 6.57 -10.90
N LEU A 249 -12.37 5.83 -11.55
CA LEU A 249 -12.16 5.38 -12.91
C LEU A 249 -12.03 6.55 -13.89
N GLN A 250 -12.80 7.63 -13.69
CA GLN A 250 -12.66 8.85 -14.49
C GLN A 250 -11.31 9.52 -14.28
N LEU A 251 -10.88 9.72 -13.02
CA LEU A 251 -9.61 10.37 -12.72
C LEU A 251 -8.39 9.55 -13.15
N LEU A 252 -8.46 8.21 -13.08
CA LEU A 252 -7.37 7.33 -13.54
C LEU A 252 -7.04 7.54 -15.03
N THR A 253 -8.03 7.87 -15.87
CA THR A 253 -7.77 8.18 -17.29
C THR A 253 -6.91 9.43 -17.47
N ARG A 254 -6.95 10.37 -16.51
CA ARG A 254 -6.21 11.64 -16.54
C ARG A 254 -4.77 11.51 -16.04
N LEU A 255 -4.49 10.50 -15.21
CA LEU A 255 -3.14 10.19 -14.75
C LEU A 255 -2.34 9.32 -15.72
N ASN A 256 -2.87 9.08 -16.93
CA ASN A 256 -2.16 8.35 -17.95
C ASN A 256 -0.88 9.13 -18.32
N CYS A 257 0.27 8.54 -18.00
CA CYS A 257 1.63 9.11 -18.11
C CYS A 257 2.17 9.90 -16.91
N SER A 258 1.36 10.21 -15.89
CA SER A 258 1.81 10.90 -14.67
C SER A 258 2.79 10.04 -13.85
N PRO A 259 3.78 10.64 -13.15
CA PRO A 259 4.59 9.93 -12.15
C PRO A 259 3.72 9.35 -11.02
N TYR A 260 2.61 9.99 -10.65
CA TYR A 260 1.70 9.47 -9.61
C TYR A 260 1.09 8.12 -9.99
N GLY A 261 1.10 7.73 -11.27
CA GLY A 261 0.66 6.41 -11.69
C GLY A 261 1.42 5.25 -11.02
N THR A 262 2.63 5.47 -10.47
CA THR A 262 3.39 4.42 -9.76
C THR A 262 2.83 4.09 -8.39
N ILE A 263 2.06 4.99 -7.77
CA ILE A 263 1.47 4.75 -6.44
C ILE A 263 -0.01 4.35 -6.51
N MET A 264 -0.63 4.31 -7.70
CA MET A 264 -2.07 4.08 -7.87
C MET A 264 -2.53 2.62 -7.68
N MET A 265 -1.62 1.68 -7.45
CA MET A 265 -1.97 0.26 -7.34
C MET A 265 -2.96 -0.01 -6.19
N TRP A 266 -2.74 0.58 -5.02
CA TRP A 266 -3.63 0.40 -3.87
C TRP A 266 -5.05 0.96 -4.14
N PRO A 267 -5.24 2.21 -4.60
CA PRO A 267 -6.56 2.70 -4.99
C PRO A 267 -7.23 1.86 -6.10
N CYS A 268 -6.46 1.43 -7.10
CA CYS A 268 -6.98 0.59 -8.19
C CYS A 268 -7.54 -0.73 -7.68
N MET A 269 -6.87 -1.35 -6.70
CA MET A 269 -7.30 -2.63 -6.14
C MET A 269 -8.50 -2.48 -5.21
N ILE A 270 -8.57 -1.40 -4.42
CA ILE A 270 -9.77 -1.08 -3.62
C ILE A 270 -10.97 -0.85 -4.54
N ALA A 271 -10.89 0.04 -5.53
CA ALA A 271 -11.98 0.29 -6.47
C ALA A 271 -12.30 -0.95 -7.32
N GLY A 272 -11.26 -1.64 -7.80
CA GLY A 272 -11.35 -2.88 -8.57
C GLY A 272 -12.13 -3.97 -7.85
N SER A 273 -11.97 -4.08 -6.53
CA SER A 273 -12.67 -5.06 -5.71
C SER A 273 -14.18 -4.83 -5.61
N CYS A 274 -14.64 -3.61 -5.91
CA CYS A 274 -16.04 -3.21 -5.86
C CYS A 274 -16.72 -3.16 -7.25
N LEU A 275 -16.04 -3.57 -8.34
CA LEU A 275 -16.62 -3.46 -9.68
C LEU A 275 -17.73 -4.47 -9.93
N ILE A 276 -18.92 -3.96 -10.28
CA ILE A 276 -20.09 -4.78 -10.64
C ILE A 276 -20.30 -4.80 -12.16
N LYS A 277 -20.17 -3.66 -12.83
CA LYS A 277 -20.42 -3.51 -14.28
C LYS A 277 -19.31 -4.17 -15.09
N THR A 278 -19.67 -5.05 -16.03
CA THR A 278 -18.70 -5.73 -16.91
C THR A 278 -17.82 -4.75 -17.67
N THR A 279 -18.38 -3.64 -18.16
CA THR A 279 -17.62 -2.60 -18.88
C THR A 279 -16.51 -1.98 -18.02
N GLN A 280 -16.74 -1.81 -16.72
CA GLN A 280 -15.73 -1.29 -15.79
C GLN A 280 -14.67 -2.34 -15.48
N ARG A 281 -15.07 -3.61 -15.33
CA ARG A 281 -14.14 -4.74 -15.17
C ARG A 281 -13.21 -4.87 -16.36
N ASP A 282 -13.75 -4.75 -17.58
CA ASP A 282 -12.98 -4.78 -18.82
C ASP A 282 -12.01 -3.60 -18.91
N PHE A 283 -12.48 -2.39 -18.54
CA PHE A 283 -11.62 -1.21 -18.47
C PHE A 283 -10.44 -1.42 -17.50
N MET A 284 -10.72 -1.89 -16.28
CA MET A 284 -9.69 -2.14 -15.27
C MET A 284 -8.70 -3.23 -15.70
N GLN A 285 -9.19 -4.34 -16.26
CA GLN A 285 -8.35 -5.41 -16.81
C GLN A 285 -7.43 -4.89 -17.90
N LYS A 286 -7.98 -4.12 -18.85
CA LYS A 286 -7.19 -3.52 -19.92
C LYS A 286 -6.13 -2.58 -19.33
N ALA A 287 -6.52 -1.66 -18.44
CA ALA A 287 -5.62 -0.69 -17.83
C ALA A 287 -4.42 -1.37 -17.12
N LEU A 288 -4.68 -2.42 -16.33
CA LEU A 288 -3.63 -3.18 -15.65
C LEU A 288 -2.75 -3.96 -16.64
N ARG A 289 -3.36 -4.73 -17.56
CA ARG A 289 -2.61 -5.61 -18.49
C ARG A 289 -1.83 -4.84 -19.54
N THR A 290 -2.31 -3.67 -19.96
CA THR A 290 -1.64 -2.81 -20.95
C THR A 290 -0.82 -1.70 -20.29
N SER A 291 -0.60 -1.77 -18.98
CA SER A 291 0.20 -0.79 -18.25
C SER A 291 1.59 -0.63 -18.87
N ARG A 292 2.01 0.62 -19.06
CA ARG A 292 3.33 0.98 -19.64
C ARG A 292 4.50 0.34 -18.88
N TRP A 293 4.31 0.11 -17.59
CA TRP A 293 5.34 -0.36 -16.68
C TRP A 293 5.68 -1.85 -16.91
N LYS A 294 4.76 -2.63 -17.49
CA LYS A 294 4.94 -4.08 -17.78
C LYS A 294 5.52 -4.89 -16.60
N MET A 295 5.23 -4.49 -15.37
CA MET A 295 5.71 -5.13 -14.14
C MET A 295 4.82 -6.34 -13.78
N CYS A 296 5.41 -7.37 -13.16
CA CYS A 296 4.70 -8.62 -12.88
C CYS A 296 3.57 -8.44 -11.86
N HIS A 297 3.75 -7.62 -10.81
CA HIS A 297 2.67 -7.38 -9.83
C HIS A 297 1.42 -6.76 -10.46
N VAL A 298 1.54 -5.94 -11.51
CA VAL A 298 0.37 -5.35 -12.18
C VAL A 298 -0.48 -6.43 -12.86
N LYS A 299 0.17 -7.43 -13.46
CA LYS A 299 -0.52 -8.59 -14.03
C LYS A 299 -1.20 -9.43 -12.95
N GLN A 300 -0.51 -9.65 -11.84
CA GLN A 300 -1.05 -10.39 -10.70
C GLN A 300 -2.23 -9.68 -10.03
N ALA A 301 -2.17 -8.35 -9.91
CA ALA A 301 -3.30 -7.55 -9.46
C ALA A 301 -4.53 -7.79 -10.35
N ALA A 302 -4.34 -7.81 -11.67
CA ALA A 302 -5.41 -8.13 -12.61
C ALA A 302 -5.95 -9.56 -12.44
N GLU A 303 -5.09 -10.54 -12.18
CA GLU A 303 -5.49 -11.94 -11.92
C GLU A 303 -6.26 -12.10 -10.60
N ILE A 304 -5.87 -11.38 -9.55
CA ILE A 304 -6.55 -11.36 -8.25
C ILE A 304 -7.96 -10.79 -8.42
N LEU A 305 -8.10 -9.65 -9.12
CA LEU A 305 -9.41 -9.05 -9.40
C LEU A 305 -10.30 -9.96 -10.26
N GLU A 306 -9.73 -10.59 -11.29
CA GLU A 306 -10.47 -11.53 -12.13
C GLU A 306 -10.96 -12.73 -11.32
N SER A 307 -10.12 -13.25 -10.41
CA SER A 307 -10.49 -14.34 -9.51
C SER A 307 -11.61 -13.93 -8.55
N LEU A 308 -11.57 -12.69 -8.03
CA LEU A 308 -12.62 -12.13 -7.20
C LEU A 308 -13.95 -12.05 -7.94
N TRP A 309 -13.96 -11.48 -9.15
CA TRP A 309 -15.20 -11.25 -9.91
C TRP A 309 -15.88 -12.52 -10.42
N ARG A 310 -15.13 -13.62 -10.54
CA ARG A 310 -15.63 -14.94 -10.93
C ARG A 310 -16.19 -15.73 -9.74
N ASP A 311 -15.88 -15.32 -8.52
CA ASP A 311 -16.34 -16.00 -7.31
C ASP A 311 -17.77 -15.56 -6.97
N ASN A 312 -18.67 -16.53 -6.77
CA ASN A 312 -20.09 -16.26 -6.52
C ASN A 312 -20.42 -16.13 -5.03
N VAL A 313 -19.43 -16.26 -4.13
CA VAL A 313 -19.65 -16.13 -2.69
C VAL A 313 -19.94 -14.67 -2.34
N LYS A 314 -20.93 -14.43 -1.48
CA LYS A 314 -21.34 -13.06 -1.09
C LYS A 314 -20.21 -12.20 -0.50
N CYS A 315 -19.23 -12.82 0.16
CA CYS A 315 -18.08 -12.10 0.71
C CYS A 315 -16.98 -11.79 -0.33
N ALA A 316 -17.10 -12.29 -1.57
CA ALA A 316 -16.20 -11.99 -2.68
C ALA A 316 -16.53 -10.64 -3.35
N PHE A 317 -16.69 -9.61 -2.53
CA PHE A 317 -16.94 -8.23 -2.96
C PHE A 317 -16.23 -7.26 -2.03
N GLY A 318 -15.64 -6.22 -2.60
CA GLY A 318 -14.94 -5.17 -1.87
C GLY A 318 -13.64 -5.62 -1.20
N PRO A 319 -13.08 -4.77 -0.33
CA PRO A 319 -11.78 -5.01 0.32
C PRO A 319 -11.72 -6.29 1.16
N TYR A 320 -12.83 -6.70 1.80
CA TYR A 320 -12.88 -8.03 2.44
C TYR A 320 -12.78 -9.17 1.42
N GLY A 321 -13.41 -9.02 0.26
CA GLY A 321 -13.30 -9.99 -0.83
C GLY A 321 -11.87 -10.19 -1.31
N LEU A 322 -11.05 -9.13 -1.37
CA LEU A 322 -9.62 -9.26 -1.66
C LEU A 322 -8.94 -10.15 -0.61
N HIS A 323 -9.19 -9.91 0.68
CA HIS A 323 -8.65 -10.75 1.76
C HIS A 323 -9.08 -12.21 1.60
N TYR A 324 -10.37 -12.46 1.32
CA TYR A 324 -10.93 -13.79 1.10
C TYR A 324 -10.23 -14.52 -0.06
N ILE A 325 -10.10 -13.87 -1.23
CA ILE A 325 -9.47 -14.45 -2.41
C ILE A 325 -7.99 -14.71 -2.18
N MET A 326 -7.28 -13.77 -1.53
CA MET A 326 -5.88 -13.94 -1.19
C MET A 326 -5.68 -15.13 -0.25
N GLN A 327 -6.52 -15.27 0.77
CA GLN A 327 -6.48 -16.42 1.68
C GLN A 327 -6.80 -17.73 0.96
N LYS A 328 -7.86 -17.75 0.14
CA LYS A 328 -8.32 -18.92 -0.61
C LYS A 328 -7.25 -19.50 -1.54
N HIS A 329 -6.42 -18.64 -2.14
CA HIS A 329 -5.38 -19.05 -3.08
C HIS A 329 -3.95 -19.05 -2.48
N GLY A 330 -3.81 -18.77 -1.18
CA GLY A 330 -2.50 -18.69 -0.52
C GLY A 330 -1.58 -17.61 -1.10
N ILE A 331 -2.16 -16.44 -1.40
CA ILE A 331 -1.49 -15.29 -2.02
C ILE A 331 -1.08 -14.28 -0.95
N SER A 332 0.17 -13.87 -0.99
CA SER A 332 0.79 -12.86 -0.15
C SER A 332 1.23 -11.66 -1.00
N PHE A 333 0.24 -10.94 -1.54
CA PHE A 333 0.46 -9.81 -2.45
C PHE A 333 0.72 -8.50 -1.70
N CYS A 334 1.61 -7.65 -2.21
CA CYS A 334 1.82 -6.29 -1.75
C CYS A 334 1.72 -5.30 -2.92
N MET A 335 1.15 -4.12 -2.64
CA MET A 335 0.62 -3.16 -3.60
C MET A 335 1.56 -1.96 -3.87
N GLY A 336 2.83 -2.09 -3.51
CA GLY A 336 3.77 -0.96 -3.53
C GLY A 336 4.26 -0.56 -4.92
#